data_AF-A0A9D7FK50-F1
#
_entry.id   AF-A0A9D7FK50-F1
#
_cell.length_a   1.000
_cell.length_b   1.000
_cell.length_c   1.000
_cell.angle_alpha   90.00
_cell.angle_beta   90.00
_cell.angle_gamma   90.00
#
_symmetry.space_group_name_H-M   'P 1'
#
loop_
_entity.id
_entity.type
_entity.pdbx_description
1 polymer ?
#
loop_
_entity_poly.entity_id
_entity_poly.type
_entity_poly.pdbx_seq_one_letter_code
_entity_poly.pdbx_strand_id
1 'polypeptide(L)'
;MTAATIVLITFTLLSFTSLVPETSISILQHPKGEPVYRGLLARDRGWMPIPLPLYQSLKRTFGSEEGAGSEITPSTRSDLAHAGSVVAGRAWFFSDTLGNLSQIDLSPAASSQAASLPESASQPGFFTSVALLGMEPTEPRVSGIDSALVAGSWFSQEDQMGIILPLHIAKFLGYGPQDIGKGVLVYGENLPLIGLLDSAKVDKIIDIDGEPIMPVNFSLQTLMRANRTEQVVPDTLEDYVHYSSDQVAIVPLKMALRLGASFRSIGIRVGPGMDVRKEAEGYARRSNQTILASDGETVNLYASLDRSRVNAAAEIIVPVLLAFLMVLGTMLGSVYERRSEIFIYNSVGLSPTHVSMLFLAESAVYAILGASLGYLLGQIVSRLLFVSGLLEGLTLNYSAGSTVFVTGLTMFIVLLSTLFPMRQAFLAAVPETKEANPEGEEESGERLSIFLPFVTDRQSVEAMQAYMLEFLEGVQGVSVGQLAVEDLQVGVLEEEGLSSPVLKFRAWLAPFDLGISHDAVLSVRFRPDRGVFQYHLTARRHSGDQQNWKRLTPRFIGSLRKQLLMWRILSRQEHSQYAERGERLFSGNVSSECG
;
A
#
# COMPACT_ATOMS: atom_id res chain seq x y z
N MET A 1 -7.10 -27.56 -16.66
CA MET A 1 -5.93 -26.68 -16.85
C MET A 1 -5.93 -25.53 -15.84
N THR A 2 -7.03 -24.79 -15.72
CA THR A 2 -7.25 -23.67 -14.77
C THR A 2 -6.85 -23.95 -13.31
N ALA A 3 -7.27 -25.08 -12.74
CA ALA A 3 -6.93 -25.43 -11.36
C ALA A 3 -5.41 -25.60 -11.16
N ALA A 4 -4.71 -26.22 -12.10
CA ALA A 4 -3.26 -26.44 -12.02
C ALA A 4 -2.48 -25.11 -12.14
N THR A 5 -2.92 -24.19 -13.00
CA THR A 5 -2.33 -22.84 -13.08
C THR A 5 -2.48 -22.09 -11.77
N ILE A 6 -3.65 -22.14 -11.12
CA ILE A 6 -3.88 -21.45 -9.85
C ILE A 6 -3.02 -22.05 -8.72
N VAL A 7 -2.85 -23.38 -8.68
CA VAL A 7 -1.94 -24.04 -7.73
C VAL A 7 -0.51 -23.55 -7.90
N LEU A 8 -0.01 -23.52 -9.14
CA LEU A 8 1.35 -23.08 -9.44
C LEU A 8 1.58 -21.60 -9.11
N ILE A 9 0.60 -20.75 -9.44
CA ILE A 9 0.60 -19.32 -9.10
C ILE A 9 0.66 -19.12 -7.59
N THR A 10 -0.21 -19.80 -6.85
CA THR A 10 -0.24 -19.69 -5.38
C THR A 10 1.10 -20.12 -4.81
N PHE A 11 1.65 -21.26 -5.26
CA PHE A 11 2.97 -21.74 -4.87
C PHE A 11 4.08 -20.70 -5.14
N THR A 12 4.04 -20.08 -6.32
CA THR A 12 5.05 -19.10 -6.74
C THR A 12 4.98 -17.86 -5.86
N LEU A 13 3.79 -17.30 -5.65
CA LEU A 13 3.58 -16.14 -4.77
C LEU A 13 3.98 -16.44 -3.32
N LEU A 14 3.67 -17.64 -2.82
CA LEU A 14 4.06 -18.09 -1.48
C LEU A 14 5.59 -18.21 -1.34
N SER A 15 6.27 -18.59 -2.42
CA SER A 15 7.73 -18.75 -2.44
C SER A 15 8.45 -17.40 -2.45
N PHE A 16 8.01 -16.46 -3.30
CA PHE A 16 8.61 -15.11 -3.36
C PHE A 16 8.38 -14.29 -2.09
N THR A 17 7.26 -14.50 -1.40
CA THR A 17 6.96 -13.83 -0.12
C THR A 17 7.60 -14.49 1.10
N SER A 18 8.08 -15.73 0.97
CA SER A 18 8.82 -16.47 2.01
C SER A 18 10.33 -16.17 1.99
N LEU A 19 10.84 -15.60 0.89
CA LEU A 19 12.20 -15.09 0.81
C LEU A 19 12.32 -13.84 1.68
N VAL A 20 12.68 -14.05 2.95
CA VAL A 20 13.20 -12.97 3.80
C VAL A 20 14.65 -12.76 3.38
N PRO A 21 15.04 -11.56 2.95
CA PRO A 21 16.45 -11.27 2.70
C PRO A 21 17.23 -11.35 3.99
N GLU A 22 18.41 -11.92 3.85
CA GLU A 22 19.45 -12.00 4.86
C GLU A 22 19.63 -10.63 5.54
N THR A 23 19.79 -10.62 6.86
CA THR A 23 20.32 -9.44 7.57
C THR A 23 21.75 -9.23 7.10
N SER A 24 21.91 -8.53 5.98
CA SER A 24 23.21 -8.11 5.49
C SER A 24 23.73 -7.04 6.43
N ILE A 25 24.89 -7.28 7.04
CA ILE A 25 25.58 -6.24 7.79
C ILE A 25 26.22 -5.32 6.77
N SER A 26 25.77 -4.06 6.76
CA SER A 26 26.49 -3.01 6.08
C SER A 26 27.62 -2.55 6.97
N ILE A 27 28.84 -2.71 6.48
CA ILE A 27 30.05 -2.18 7.11
C ILE A 27 30.42 -0.92 6.34
N LEU A 28 30.40 0.21 7.03
CA LEU A 28 30.77 1.50 6.47
C LEU A 28 31.83 2.12 7.36
N GLN A 29 32.90 2.66 6.78
CA GLN A 29 33.82 3.48 7.55
C GLN A 29 33.08 4.76 7.97
N HIS A 30 33.01 5.02 9.28
CA HIS A 30 32.28 6.17 9.81
C HIS A 30 33.09 7.44 9.53
N PRO A 31 32.59 8.39 8.71
CA PRO A 31 33.39 9.52 8.22
C PRO A 31 33.84 10.48 9.32
N LYS A 32 33.14 10.51 10.46
CA LYS A 32 33.46 11.35 11.62
C LYS A 32 33.93 10.56 12.84
N GLY A 33 34.13 9.25 12.69
CA GLY A 33 34.52 8.43 13.82
C GLY A 33 35.96 8.69 14.20
N GLU A 34 36.19 8.98 15.48
CA GLU A 34 37.51 9.17 16.03
C GLU A 34 37.92 7.93 16.84
N PRO A 35 39.10 7.33 16.62
CA PRO A 35 39.54 6.14 17.34
C PRO A 35 40.04 6.49 18.75
N VAL A 36 39.14 7.02 19.60
CA VAL A 36 39.44 7.46 20.99
C VAL A 36 39.89 6.29 21.87
N TYR A 37 39.34 5.10 21.66
CA TYR A 37 39.78 3.86 22.27
C TYR A 37 39.54 2.67 21.33
N ARG A 38 40.38 1.63 21.44
CA ARG A 38 40.16 0.36 20.75
C ARG A 38 39.00 -0.38 21.42
N GLY A 39 37.91 -0.60 20.71
CA GLY A 39 36.67 -1.03 21.35
C GLY A 39 35.41 -0.99 20.49
N LEU A 40 34.28 -1.20 21.15
CA LEU A 40 32.93 -1.16 20.59
C LEU A 40 32.13 -0.06 21.27
N LEU A 41 31.28 0.63 20.50
CA LEU A 41 30.26 1.53 21.01
C LEU A 41 28.90 1.04 20.50
N ALA A 42 28.04 0.61 21.43
CA ALA A 42 26.66 0.27 21.13
C ALA A 42 25.77 1.48 21.42
N ARG A 43 25.13 2.01 20.36
CA ARG A 43 24.09 3.03 20.47
C ARG A 43 23.07 2.92 19.37
N ASP A 44 21.88 3.44 19.62
CA ASP A 44 20.86 3.60 18.60
C ASP A 44 21.19 4.79 17.67
N ARG A 45 20.79 4.70 16.39
CA ARG A 45 21.01 5.76 15.39
C ARG A 45 20.27 7.06 15.75
N GLY A 46 19.14 6.93 16.44
CA GLY A 46 18.30 8.01 16.94
C GLY A 46 18.58 8.41 18.38
N TRP A 47 19.62 7.87 19.02
CA TRP A 47 19.84 7.95 20.46
C TRP A 47 18.65 7.43 21.28
N MET A 48 17.82 6.52 20.75
CA MET A 48 16.70 5.92 21.48
C MET A 48 17.17 5.04 22.65
N PRO A 49 16.32 4.79 23.66
CA PRO A 49 16.63 3.92 24.78
C PRO A 49 17.11 2.52 24.35
N ILE A 50 18.25 2.10 24.88
CA ILE A 50 18.77 0.74 24.73
C ILE A 50 18.12 -0.18 25.77
N PRO A 51 17.65 -1.39 25.38
CA PRO A 51 17.12 -2.35 26.33
C PRO A 51 18.16 -2.80 27.36
N LEU A 52 17.80 -2.82 28.65
CA LEU A 52 18.62 -3.34 29.74
C LEU A 52 19.21 -4.75 29.46
N PRO A 53 18.48 -5.70 28.84
CA PRO A 53 19.06 -7.02 28.51
C PRO A 53 20.28 -6.95 27.60
N LEU A 54 20.37 -5.96 26.70
CA LEU A 54 21.52 -5.78 25.82
C LEU A 54 22.76 -5.39 26.64
N TYR A 55 22.62 -4.40 27.52
CA TYR A 55 23.68 -4.00 28.44
C TYR A 55 24.13 -5.15 29.33
N GLN A 56 23.20 -5.91 29.91
CA GLN A 56 23.55 -7.08 30.74
C GLN A 56 24.28 -8.17 29.94
N SER A 57 23.91 -8.37 28.67
CA SER A 57 24.61 -9.30 27.79
C SER A 57 26.02 -8.84 27.50
N LEU A 58 26.22 -7.56 27.17
CA LEU A 58 27.55 -7.00 26.89
C LEU A 58 28.43 -6.99 28.14
N LYS A 59 27.86 -6.64 29.31
CA LYS A 59 28.56 -6.67 30.61
C LYS A 59 28.97 -8.09 30.99
N ARG A 60 28.12 -9.11 30.75
CA ARG A 60 28.47 -10.51 30.99
C ARG A 60 29.57 -11.03 30.07
N THR A 61 29.65 -10.54 28.84
CA THR A 61 30.68 -11.01 27.89
C THR A 61 32.00 -10.28 28.05
N PHE A 62 31.98 -8.95 28.19
CA PHE A 62 33.18 -8.11 28.18
C PHE A 62 33.60 -7.57 29.56
N GLY A 63 32.76 -7.72 30.58
CA GLY A 63 33.09 -7.26 31.93
C GLY A 63 34.09 -8.20 32.60
N SER A 64 35.24 -7.67 33.03
CA SER A 64 36.15 -8.39 33.93
C SER A 64 35.60 -8.35 35.36
N GLU A 65 35.28 -9.50 35.96
CA GLU A 65 34.97 -9.60 37.40
C GLU A 65 36.25 -9.40 38.24
N GLU A 66 36.68 -8.15 38.43
CA GLU A 66 37.72 -7.81 39.43
C GLU A 66 37.12 -7.33 40.76
N GLY A 67 35.80 -7.47 40.98
CA GLY A 67 35.10 -6.85 42.13
C GLY A 67 34.14 -7.73 42.94
N ALA A 68 33.89 -8.99 42.57
CA ALA A 68 33.06 -9.89 43.37
C ALA A 68 33.91 -11.08 43.83
N GLY A 69 34.03 -11.27 45.15
CA GLY A 69 34.78 -12.37 45.77
C GLY A 69 34.15 -13.74 45.54
N SER A 70 33.99 -14.15 44.28
CA SER A 70 33.58 -15.48 43.88
C SER A 70 34.76 -16.15 43.18
N GLU A 71 35.37 -17.13 43.84
CA GLU A 71 36.32 -18.07 43.24
C GLU A 71 35.64 -18.86 42.12
N ILE A 72 35.52 -18.28 40.93
CA ILE A 72 35.18 -19.02 39.71
C ILE A 72 36.45 -19.04 38.87
N THR A 73 37.19 -20.14 38.99
CA THR A 73 38.28 -20.50 38.08
C THR A 73 37.80 -20.30 36.63
N PRO A 74 38.54 -19.57 35.76
CA PRO A 74 38.14 -19.36 34.38
C PRO A 74 38.08 -20.70 33.67
N SER A 75 36.87 -21.25 33.50
CA SER A 75 36.66 -22.61 33.01
C SER A 75 36.68 -22.70 31.47
N THR A 76 36.67 -21.56 30.78
CA THR A 76 36.46 -21.51 29.33
C THR A 76 37.53 -20.69 28.61
N ARG A 77 37.95 -21.16 27.43
CA ARG A 77 38.95 -20.51 26.58
C ARG A 77 38.53 -19.10 26.10
N SER A 78 37.23 -18.78 26.15
CA SER A 78 36.67 -17.44 25.91
C SER A 78 36.99 -16.45 27.02
N ASP A 79 37.02 -16.90 28.28
CA ASP A 79 37.09 -16.01 29.45
C ASP A 79 38.49 -15.39 29.58
N LEU A 80 39.52 -16.12 29.13
CA LEU A 80 40.89 -15.64 29.00
C LEU A 80 41.08 -14.63 27.85
N ALA A 81 40.25 -14.67 26.81
CA ALA A 81 40.35 -13.76 25.66
C ALA A 81 39.78 -12.36 25.94
N HIS A 82 38.95 -12.22 26.98
CA HIS A 82 38.29 -10.98 27.37
C HIS A 82 38.99 -10.28 28.56
N ALA A 83 40.14 -10.81 29.01
CA ALA A 83 40.94 -10.24 30.07
C ALA A 83 41.40 -8.81 29.71
N GLY A 84 41.07 -7.84 30.58
CA GLY A 84 41.40 -6.42 30.39
C GLY A 84 40.35 -5.60 29.64
N SER A 85 39.24 -6.21 29.21
CA SER A 85 38.10 -5.48 28.64
C SER A 85 37.29 -4.77 29.73
N VAL A 86 36.73 -3.61 29.38
CA VAL A 86 35.96 -2.76 30.30
C VAL A 86 34.70 -2.30 29.61
N VAL A 87 33.56 -2.47 30.30
CA VAL A 87 32.25 -2.00 29.85
C VAL A 87 31.87 -0.77 30.68
N ALA A 88 31.35 0.25 30.01
CA ALA A 88 30.80 1.45 30.62
C ALA A 88 29.44 1.78 29.99
N GLY A 89 28.37 1.53 30.75
CA GLY A 89 27.01 1.89 30.40
C GLY A 89 26.65 3.32 30.80
N ARG A 90 25.98 4.03 29.90
CA ARG A 90 25.53 5.42 30.12
C ARG A 90 24.02 5.50 30.03
N ALA A 91 23.40 6.07 31.06
CA ALA A 91 21.96 6.25 31.11
C ALA A 91 21.61 7.72 31.32
N TRP A 92 20.55 8.19 30.67
CA TRP A 92 20.08 9.56 30.81
C TRP A 92 18.73 9.56 31.51
N PHE A 93 18.59 10.43 32.50
CA PHE A 93 17.33 10.74 33.14
C PHE A 93 16.96 12.20 32.83
N PHE A 94 15.74 12.36 32.29
CA PHE A 94 15.08 13.64 32.11
C PHE A 94 13.81 13.61 32.97
N SER A 95 13.49 14.71 33.62
CA SER A 95 12.24 14.89 34.35
C SER A 95 11.08 15.10 33.38
N ASP A 96 9.95 14.43 33.61
CA ASP A 96 8.75 14.52 32.78
C ASP A 96 7.87 15.77 33.08
N THR A 97 8.34 16.70 33.93
CA THR A 97 7.56 17.87 34.34
C THR A 97 7.65 19.04 33.35
N LEU A 98 6.55 19.24 32.62
CA LEU A 98 6.14 20.45 31.88
C LEU A 98 7.02 20.89 30.67
N GLY A 99 6.53 20.55 29.47
CA GLY A 99 6.84 21.27 28.23
C GLY A 99 8.28 21.14 27.75
N ASN A 100 8.65 19.98 27.18
CA ASN A 100 9.92 19.71 26.47
C ASN A 100 11.24 20.03 27.21
N LEU A 101 11.20 20.53 28.45
CA LEU A 101 12.36 20.94 29.23
C LEU A 101 12.32 20.20 30.58
N SER A 102 13.29 19.34 30.79
CA SER A 102 13.47 18.66 32.06
C SER A 102 14.00 19.65 33.10
N GLN A 103 13.39 19.64 34.29
CA GLN A 103 13.77 20.47 35.43
C GLN A 103 14.12 19.56 36.61
N ILE A 104 15.40 19.56 37.00
CA ILE A 104 15.92 18.77 38.11
C ILE A 104 16.59 19.72 39.09
N ASP A 105 15.89 20.07 40.15
CA ASP A 105 16.39 21.04 41.11
C ASP A 105 17.44 20.41 42.03
N LEU A 106 18.60 21.07 42.05
CA LEU A 106 19.72 20.79 42.94
C LEU A 106 19.76 21.90 43.99
N SER A 107 19.87 21.53 45.26
CA SER A 107 20.02 22.49 46.35
C SER A 107 21.00 21.98 47.41
N PRO A 108 21.66 22.86 48.18
CA PRO A 108 22.50 22.44 49.29
C PRO A 108 21.69 21.73 50.37
N ALA A 109 22.17 20.60 50.91
CA ALA A 109 21.44 19.88 51.95
C ALA A 109 21.25 20.71 53.24
N ALA A 110 22.12 21.70 53.49
CA ALA A 110 21.98 22.62 54.61
C ALA A 110 20.75 23.55 54.49
N SER A 111 20.16 23.67 53.29
CA SER A 111 18.98 24.51 53.04
C SER A 111 17.65 23.86 53.44
N SER A 112 17.59 22.52 53.55
CA SER A 112 16.36 21.82 53.96
C SER A 112 16.06 21.95 55.46
N GLN A 113 17.08 22.25 56.28
CA GLN A 113 16.93 22.58 57.71
C GLN A 113 16.67 24.08 57.95
N ALA A 114 16.69 24.92 56.91
CA ALA A 114 16.49 26.36 57.00
C ALA A 114 15.01 26.81 56.93
N ALA A 115 14.06 25.92 57.21
CA ALA A 115 12.64 26.29 57.36
C ALA A 115 12.35 27.18 58.59
N SER A 116 13.38 27.56 59.36
CA SER A 116 13.26 28.42 60.54
C SER A 116 14.46 29.36 60.76
N LEU A 117 14.99 29.99 59.70
CA LEU A 117 15.98 31.07 59.83
C LEU A 117 15.41 32.42 59.33
N PRO A 118 15.75 33.54 59.98
CA PRO A 118 15.19 34.86 59.66
C PRO A 118 15.65 35.38 58.29
N GLU A 119 14.82 36.22 57.66
CA GLU A 119 14.89 36.83 56.30
C GLU A 119 16.21 37.51 55.89
N SER A 120 17.25 37.51 56.73
CA SER A 120 18.54 38.17 56.46
C SER A 120 19.66 37.22 56.00
N ALA A 121 19.41 35.91 55.87
CA ALA A 121 20.38 34.96 55.30
C ALA A 121 20.17 34.85 53.79
N SER A 122 21.24 35.03 53.01
CA SER A 122 21.30 34.85 51.55
C SER A 122 20.52 33.60 51.13
N GLN A 123 19.59 33.73 50.19
CA GLN A 123 18.78 32.61 49.71
C GLN A 123 19.67 31.41 49.36
N PRO A 124 19.29 30.17 49.74
CA PRO A 124 20.05 29.00 49.35
C PRO A 124 20.14 28.94 47.83
N GLY A 125 21.37 28.86 47.31
CA GLY A 125 21.60 28.76 45.86
C GLY A 125 20.94 27.49 45.35
N PHE A 126 19.93 27.63 44.50
CA PHE A 126 19.32 26.51 43.78
C PHE A 126 19.79 26.52 42.34
N PHE A 127 19.95 25.35 41.74
CA PHE A 127 20.28 25.21 40.33
C PHE A 127 19.42 24.14 39.69
N THR A 128 18.77 24.45 38.58
CA THR A 128 17.96 23.49 37.84
C THR A 128 18.82 22.83 36.76
N SER A 129 19.19 21.58 36.97
CA SER A 129 19.87 20.76 35.97
C SER A 129 18.88 20.24 34.93
N VAL A 130 19.34 20.14 33.68
CA VAL A 130 18.52 19.68 32.55
C VAL A 130 18.43 18.16 32.52
N ALA A 131 19.46 17.45 32.99
CA ALA A 131 19.47 15.99 32.99
C ALA A 131 20.39 15.45 34.09
N LEU A 132 20.07 14.25 34.57
CA LEU A 132 21.03 13.44 35.33
C LEU A 132 21.66 12.43 34.39
N LEU A 133 22.99 12.48 34.30
CA LEU A 133 23.79 11.54 33.54
C LEU A 133 24.27 10.42 34.49
N GLY A 134 23.71 9.23 34.31
CA GLY A 134 24.12 8.02 35.01
C GLY A 134 25.34 7.38 34.35
N MET A 135 26.43 7.24 35.09
CA MET A 135 27.68 6.64 34.60
C MET A 135 28.22 5.56 35.55
N GLU A 136 28.96 4.60 34.99
CA GLU A 136 29.60 3.55 35.78
C GLU A 136 30.93 3.99 36.41
N PRO A 137 31.37 3.32 37.50
CA PRO A 137 32.73 3.47 38.04
C PRO A 137 33.84 3.19 37.01
N THR A 138 33.53 2.38 36.00
CA THR A 138 34.45 1.96 34.92
C THR A 138 34.58 2.97 33.77
N GLU A 139 33.68 3.96 33.70
CA GLU A 139 33.64 4.99 32.64
C GLU A 139 34.98 5.73 32.42
N PRO A 140 35.74 6.14 33.45
CA PRO A 140 37.02 6.81 33.26
C PRO A 140 38.02 5.98 32.50
N ARG A 141 37.95 4.66 32.64
CA ARG A 141 38.84 3.80 31.86
C ARG A 141 38.46 3.96 30.37
N VAL A 142 37.18 4.03 30.00
CA VAL A 142 36.72 4.14 28.60
C VAL A 142 36.94 5.54 28.01
N SER A 143 36.37 6.58 28.64
CA SER A 143 36.37 7.94 28.09
C SER A 143 37.46 8.86 28.65
N GLY A 144 38.13 8.49 29.73
CA GLY A 144 39.12 9.36 30.40
C GLY A 144 38.50 10.59 31.09
N ILE A 145 37.20 10.56 31.41
CA ILE A 145 36.47 11.69 32.00
C ILE A 145 37.03 12.14 33.37
N ASP A 146 37.72 11.26 34.09
CA ASP A 146 38.40 11.59 35.34
C ASP A 146 39.53 12.62 35.17
N SER A 147 40.12 12.73 33.98
CA SER A 147 41.12 13.77 33.68
C SER A 147 40.56 15.20 33.75
N ALA A 148 39.23 15.35 33.71
CA ALA A 148 38.53 16.61 33.89
C ALA A 148 38.18 16.92 35.35
N LEU A 149 38.49 16.03 36.31
CA LEU A 149 38.28 16.29 37.74
C LEU A 149 39.22 17.38 38.24
N VAL A 150 38.64 18.42 38.82
CA VAL A 150 39.33 19.53 39.47
C VAL A 150 39.53 19.23 40.96
N ALA A 151 38.58 18.55 41.59
CA ALA A 151 38.61 18.16 43.00
C ALA A 151 37.76 16.91 43.24
N GLY A 152 38.08 16.15 44.29
CA GLY A 152 37.38 14.93 44.66
C GLY A 152 37.84 13.70 43.86
N SER A 153 36.96 12.71 43.70
CA SER A 153 37.25 11.45 43.01
C SER A 153 36.08 10.98 42.16
N TRP A 154 36.34 10.08 41.19
CA TRP A 154 35.28 9.36 40.49
C TRP A 154 34.61 8.32 41.39
N PHE A 155 33.47 7.78 40.95
CA PHE A 155 32.78 6.67 41.61
C PHE A 155 33.71 5.46 41.74
N SER A 156 33.76 4.86 42.93
CA SER A 156 34.57 3.66 43.20
C SER A 156 33.73 2.37 43.16
N GLN A 157 32.45 2.44 43.54
CA GLN A 157 31.53 1.31 43.59
C GLN A 157 30.22 1.63 42.87
N GLU A 158 29.56 0.62 42.30
CA GLU A 158 28.27 0.80 41.60
C GLU A 158 27.13 1.25 42.52
N ASP A 159 27.21 0.87 43.79
CA ASP A 159 26.20 1.13 44.82
C ASP A 159 26.52 2.37 45.66
N GLN A 160 27.62 3.05 45.36
CA GLN A 160 28.02 4.27 46.07
C GLN A 160 26.98 5.36 45.86
N MET A 161 26.54 6.01 46.93
CA MET A 161 25.76 7.24 46.84
C MET A 161 26.71 8.41 46.64
N GLY A 162 26.44 9.26 45.66
CA GLY A 162 27.23 10.44 45.40
C GLY A 162 26.76 11.21 44.19
N ILE A 163 27.23 12.45 44.06
CA ILE A 163 27.01 13.30 42.90
C ILE A 163 28.31 13.97 42.49
N ILE A 164 28.58 14.00 41.19
CA ILE A 164 29.68 14.75 40.60
C ILE A 164 29.06 15.94 39.86
N LEU A 165 29.54 17.14 40.17
CA LEU A 165 29.01 18.37 39.59
C LEU A 165 30.06 19.09 38.74
N PRO A 166 29.69 19.65 37.59
CA PRO A 166 30.49 20.67 36.93
C PRO A 166 30.74 21.85 37.87
N LEU A 167 31.92 22.47 37.75
CA LEU A 167 32.34 23.58 38.61
C LEU A 167 31.37 24.77 38.53
N HIS A 168 30.73 24.98 37.38
CA HIS A 168 29.68 25.97 37.18
C HIS A 168 28.49 25.71 38.12
N ILE A 169 27.91 24.50 38.07
CA ILE A 169 26.78 24.11 38.93
C ILE A 169 27.18 24.21 40.40
N ALA A 170 28.35 23.70 40.77
CA ALA A 170 28.81 23.73 42.15
C ALA A 170 28.94 25.16 42.70
N LYS A 171 29.49 26.11 41.90
CA LYS A 171 29.59 27.52 42.28
C LYS A 171 28.22 28.16 42.51
N PHE A 172 27.21 27.84 41.67
CA PHE A 172 25.84 28.31 41.87
C PHE A 172 25.21 27.81 43.16
N LEU A 173 25.54 26.58 43.56
CA LEU A 173 25.11 25.98 44.83
C LEU A 173 25.94 26.47 46.05
N GLY A 174 26.98 27.31 45.83
CA GLY A 174 27.88 27.78 46.87
C GLY A 174 28.93 26.76 47.30
N TYR A 175 29.20 25.74 46.48
CA TYR A 175 30.23 24.72 46.71
C TYR A 175 31.51 25.00 45.92
N GLY A 176 32.66 24.76 46.57
CA GLY A 176 33.99 24.76 45.98
C GLY A 176 34.77 23.47 46.28
N PRO A 177 36.06 23.41 45.91
CA PRO A 177 36.92 22.24 46.12
C PRO A 177 37.01 21.77 47.58
N GLN A 178 36.86 22.67 48.54
CA GLN A 178 36.86 22.37 49.98
C GLN A 178 35.56 21.72 50.49
N ASP A 179 34.52 21.69 49.67
CA ASP A 179 33.17 21.26 50.05
C ASP A 179 32.85 19.82 49.61
N ILE A 180 33.85 19.09 49.11
CA ILE A 180 33.74 17.66 48.84
C ILE A 180 33.29 16.92 50.12
N GLY A 181 32.29 16.04 49.98
CA GLY A 181 31.63 15.32 51.05
C GLY A 181 30.38 16.01 51.60
N LYS A 182 30.13 17.30 51.28
CA LYS A 182 28.87 17.95 51.66
C LYS A 182 27.69 17.41 50.85
N GLY A 183 26.52 17.39 51.46
CA GLY A 183 25.31 16.86 50.86
C GLY A 183 24.63 17.82 49.88
N VAL A 184 24.22 17.31 48.72
CA VAL A 184 23.42 17.98 47.70
C VAL A 184 22.07 17.27 47.62
N LEU A 185 20.99 18.02 47.77
CA LEU A 185 19.64 17.50 47.71
C LEU A 185 19.18 17.42 46.26
N VAL A 186 18.72 16.23 45.84
CA VAL A 186 18.14 15.96 44.52
C VAL A 186 16.88 15.12 44.71
N TYR A 187 15.70 15.62 44.31
CA TYR A 187 14.40 14.96 44.55
C TYR A 187 14.15 14.53 46.02
N GLY A 188 14.66 15.29 46.99
CA GLY A 188 14.52 14.97 48.41
C GLY A 188 15.56 13.97 48.94
N GLU A 189 16.40 13.39 48.08
CA GLU A 189 17.52 12.52 48.45
C GLU A 189 18.80 13.34 48.66
N ASN A 190 19.51 13.08 49.76
CA ASN A 190 20.75 13.79 50.11
C ASN A 190 21.97 13.03 49.60
N LEU A 191 22.57 13.50 48.50
CA LEU A 191 23.72 12.89 47.84
C LEU A 191 25.02 13.60 48.23
N PRO A 192 26.06 12.90 48.71
CA PRO A 192 27.34 13.54 49.00
C PRO A 192 28.01 14.00 47.69
N LEU A 193 28.50 15.24 47.65
CA LEU A 193 29.32 15.77 46.58
C LEU A 193 30.67 15.07 46.57
N ILE A 194 30.91 14.20 45.59
CA ILE A 194 32.15 13.39 45.54
C ILE A 194 33.21 13.94 44.60
N GLY A 195 32.83 14.77 43.62
CA GLY A 195 33.75 15.29 42.61
C GLY A 195 33.26 16.56 41.95
N LEU A 196 34.23 17.35 41.49
CA LEU A 196 34.01 18.57 40.71
C LEU A 196 34.71 18.48 39.36
N LEU A 197 34.00 18.77 38.28
CA LEU A 197 34.50 18.69 36.90
C LEU A 197 34.70 20.06 36.25
N ASP A 198 35.71 20.15 35.39
CA ASP A 198 35.89 21.29 34.47
C ASP A 198 35.08 21.06 33.19
N SER A 199 33.99 21.80 33.05
CA SER A 199 33.04 21.68 31.94
C SER A 199 33.69 21.86 30.56
N ALA A 200 34.68 22.76 30.44
CA ALA A 200 35.37 23.00 29.18
C ALA A 200 36.25 21.83 28.74
N LYS A 201 36.70 20.98 29.69
CA LYS A 201 37.40 19.74 29.38
C LYS A 201 36.40 18.63 29.06
N VAL A 202 35.31 18.51 29.84
CA VAL A 202 34.27 17.49 29.63
C VAL A 202 33.61 17.64 28.27
N ASP A 203 33.27 18.85 27.85
CA ASP A 203 32.59 19.11 26.56
C ASP A 203 33.48 18.77 25.35
N LYS A 204 34.79 18.61 25.54
CA LYS A 204 35.74 18.16 24.50
C LYS A 204 35.90 16.64 24.45
N ILE A 205 35.34 15.91 25.42
CA ILE A 205 35.40 14.45 25.44
C ILE A 205 34.35 13.92 24.47
N ILE A 206 34.83 13.24 23.44
CA ILE A 206 34.03 12.58 22.41
C ILE A 206 34.20 11.06 22.50
N ASP A 207 33.25 10.32 21.94
CA ASP A 207 33.33 8.87 21.80
C ASP A 207 33.72 8.44 20.37
N ILE A 208 33.74 7.13 20.11
CA ILE A 208 34.06 6.49 18.84
C ILE A 208 33.21 7.03 17.67
N ASP A 209 31.99 7.48 17.95
CA ASP A 209 31.10 8.06 16.94
C ASP A 209 31.42 9.51 16.58
N GLY A 210 32.39 10.13 17.26
CA GLY A 210 32.77 11.54 17.08
C GLY A 210 31.81 12.52 17.77
N GLU A 211 30.86 12.03 18.57
CA GLU A 211 29.91 12.87 19.30
C GLU A 211 30.32 13.04 20.78
N PRO A 212 29.96 14.16 21.44
CA PRO A 212 30.16 14.33 22.87
C PRO A 212 29.41 13.27 23.69
N ILE A 213 29.99 12.84 24.80
CA ILE A 213 29.38 11.85 25.71
C ILE A 213 28.21 12.39 26.55
N MET A 214 27.87 13.68 26.40
CA MET A 214 26.78 14.36 27.11
C MET A 214 25.39 13.99 26.55
N PRO A 215 24.29 14.21 27.28
CA PRO A 215 22.94 13.96 26.77
C PRO A 215 22.57 14.83 25.56
N VAL A 216 21.79 14.25 24.64
CA VAL A 216 21.28 14.93 23.45
C VAL A 216 20.16 15.92 23.79
N ASN A 217 20.20 17.10 23.18
CA ASN A 217 19.14 18.09 23.20
C ASN A 217 18.15 17.85 22.06
N PHE A 218 17.19 16.94 22.29
CA PHE A 218 16.19 16.55 21.29
C PHE A 218 15.29 17.72 20.86
N SER A 219 15.03 18.68 21.75
CA SER A 219 14.20 19.85 21.44
C SER A 219 14.88 20.76 20.43
N LEU A 220 16.17 21.06 20.65
CA LEU A 220 16.97 21.85 19.71
C LEU A 220 17.20 21.10 18.40
N GLN A 221 17.43 19.78 18.45
CA GLN A 221 17.56 18.94 17.27
C GLN A 221 16.32 19.01 16.37
N THR A 222 15.12 18.95 16.97
CA THR A 222 13.86 18.99 16.23
C THR A 222 13.66 20.34 15.54
N LEU A 223 14.01 21.44 16.20
CA LEU A 223 13.98 22.79 15.61
C LEU A 223 14.97 22.94 14.45
N MET A 224 16.18 22.38 14.60
CA MET A 224 17.19 22.38 13.54
C MET A 224 16.74 21.55 12.33
N ARG A 225 16.08 20.40 12.55
CA ARG A 225 15.50 19.58 11.48
C ARG A 225 14.37 20.31 10.74
N ALA A 226 13.50 21.03 11.44
CA ALA A 226 12.42 21.80 10.82
C ALA A 226 12.95 22.92 9.89
N ASN A 227 14.16 23.42 10.15
CA ASN A 227 14.81 24.48 9.38
C ASN A 227 15.79 23.96 8.31
N ARG A 228 16.10 22.66 8.26
CA ARG A 228 16.99 22.08 7.25
C ARG A 228 16.19 21.55 6.05
N THR A 229 16.52 22.03 4.86
CA THR A 229 15.97 21.58 3.56
C THR A 229 16.78 20.46 2.91
N GLU A 230 17.86 20.00 3.54
CA GLU A 230 18.79 19.02 2.96
C GLU A 230 18.32 17.58 3.14
N GLN A 231 18.51 16.78 2.08
CA GLN A 231 18.24 15.34 2.07
C GLN A 231 19.18 14.63 3.04
N VAL A 232 18.60 13.94 4.03
CA VAL A 232 19.33 13.00 4.89
C VAL A 232 19.93 11.92 4.00
N VAL A 233 21.26 11.84 3.93
CA VAL A 233 21.97 10.76 3.24
C VAL A 233 21.69 9.47 4.03
N PRO A 234 21.03 8.45 3.44
CA PRO A 234 20.55 7.27 4.18
C PRO A 234 21.64 6.44 4.89
N ASP A 235 22.91 6.63 4.51
CA ASP A 235 24.03 5.77 4.88
C ASP A 235 24.97 6.37 5.96
N THR A 236 24.67 7.53 6.54
CA THR A 236 25.46 8.11 7.65
C THR A 236 24.67 8.18 8.96
N LEU A 237 25.36 8.16 10.11
CA LEU A 237 24.75 8.57 11.38
C LEU A 237 24.41 10.06 11.30
N GLU A 238 23.26 10.45 11.85
CA GLU A 238 22.92 11.86 11.98
C GLU A 238 23.72 12.49 13.12
N ASP A 239 24.17 13.72 12.94
CA ASP A 239 24.78 14.51 14.02
C ASP A 239 23.68 15.06 14.94
N TYR A 240 23.86 14.84 16.24
CA TYR A 240 22.98 15.42 17.25
C TYR A 240 23.62 16.60 17.96
N VAL A 241 22.78 17.54 18.39
CA VAL A 241 23.22 18.61 19.30
C VAL A 241 23.11 18.10 20.73
N HIS A 242 24.21 18.17 21.49
CA HIS A 242 24.28 17.75 22.88
C HIS A 242 24.17 18.95 23.83
N TYR A 243 23.68 18.72 25.05
CA TYR A 243 23.76 19.71 26.12
C TYR A 243 25.22 19.91 26.55
N SER A 244 25.55 21.15 26.94
CA SER A 244 26.83 21.40 27.61
C SER A 244 26.82 20.78 29.01
N SER A 245 27.96 20.26 29.44
CA SER A 245 28.15 19.70 30.77
C SER A 245 27.78 20.69 31.89
N ASP A 246 27.86 22.01 31.67
CA ASP A 246 27.46 23.06 32.63
C ASP A 246 25.99 22.98 33.10
N GLN A 247 25.16 22.19 32.42
CA GLN A 247 23.73 22.01 32.71
C GLN A 247 23.38 20.61 33.21
N VAL A 248 24.35 19.69 33.27
CA VAL A 248 24.14 18.26 33.52
C VAL A 248 24.87 17.84 34.79
N ALA A 249 24.15 17.20 35.71
CA ALA A 249 24.76 16.60 36.90
C ALA A 249 25.02 15.10 36.68
N ILE A 250 26.12 14.59 37.21
CA ILE A 250 26.52 13.19 37.03
C ILE A 250 26.28 12.41 38.32
N VAL A 251 25.61 11.27 38.20
CA VAL A 251 25.28 10.37 39.31
C VAL A 251 25.69 8.94 38.97
N PRO A 252 25.83 8.06 39.98
CA PRO A 252 26.09 6.64 39.75
C PRO A 252 24.98 6.02 38.89
N LEU A 253 25.36 5.16 37.94
CA LEU A 253 24.42 4.52 37.01
C LEU A 253 23.22 3.88 37.73
N LYS A 254 23.45 3.14 38.82
CA LYS A 254 22.38 2.46 39.58
C LYS A 254 21.38 3.45 40.17
N MET A 255 21.83 4.61 40.62
CA MET A 255 20.97 5.69 41.13
C MET A 255 20.14 6.28 39.99
N ALA A 256 20.77 6.59 38.84
CA ALA A 256 20.04 7.09 37.67
C ALA A 256 18.93 6.12 37.24
N LEU A 257 19.23 4.82 37.16
CA LEU A 257 18.25 3.79 36.80
C LEU A 257 17.11 3.68 37.82
N ARG A 258 17.37 3.86 39.13
CA ARG A 258 16.32 3.92 40.17
C ARG A 258 15.37 5.09 39.98
N LEU A 259 15.88 6.21 39.48
CA LEU A 259 15.06 7.38 39.13
C LEU A 259 14.29 7.20 37.81
N GLY A 260 14.53 6.12 37.06
CA GLY A 260 13.87 5.87 35.77
C GLY A 260 14.72 6.26 34.55
N ALA A 261 16.04 6.44 34.71
CA ALA A 261 16.93 6.66 33.57
C ALA A 261 16.86 5.51 32.57
N SER A 262 17.05 5.84 31.29
CA SER A 262 17.17 4.87 30.20
C SER A 262 18.61 4.78 29.70
N PHE A 263 19.13 3.58 29.40
CA PHE A 263 20.42 3.43 28.72
C PHE A 263 20.37 4.06 27.34
N ARG A 264 21.45 4.74 26.94
CA ARG A 264 21.53 5.48 25.66
C ARG A 264 22.75 5.10 24.84
N SER A 265 23.85 4.79 25.53
CA SER A 265 25.05 4.24 24.91
C SER A 265 25.79 3.32 25.86
N ILE A 266 26.56 2.41 25.29
CA ILE A 266 27.41 1.47 26.03
C ILE A 266 28.77 1.46 25.34
N GLY A 267 29.79 1.99 26.00
CA GLY A 267 31.18 1.96 25.54
C GLY A 267 31.89 0.71 26.07
N ILE A 268 32.65 0.05 25.21
CA ILE A 268 33.39 -1.17 25.55
C ILE A 268 34.80 -1.01 25.04
N ARG A 269 35.76 -0.88 25.95
CA ARG A 269 37.18 -0.93 25.57
C ARG A 269 37.68 -2.36 25.69
N VAL A 270 38.36 -2.83 24.65
CA VAL A 270 38.84 -4.21 24.57
C VAL A 270 40.36 -4.29 24.73
N GLY A 271 40.83 -5.40 25.30
CA GLY A 271 42.26 -5.65 25.50
C GLY A 271 43.04 -5.90 24.19
N PRO A 272 44.38 -5.81 24.21
CA PRO A 272 45.22 -5.80 23.01
C PRO A 272 45.19 -7.08 22.14
N GLY A 273 44.58 -8.18 22.60
CA GLY A 273 44.50 -9.46 21.89
C GLY A 273 43.16 -9.76 21.17
N MET A 274 42.18 -8.87 21.23
CA MET A 274 40.82 -9.13 20.73
C MET A 274 40.58 -8.58 19.31
N ASP A 275 39.98 -9.39 18.44
CA ASP A 275 39.56 -8.94 17.11
C ASP A 275 38.24 -8.15 17.21
N VAL A 276 38.36 -6.82 17.25
CA VAL A 276 37.24 -5.89 17.41
C VAL A 276 36.23 -6.02 16.26
N ARG A 277 36.71 -6.27 15.03
CA ARG A 277 35.86 -6.40 13.85
C ARG A 277 34.98 -7.64 13.93
N LYS A 278 35.57 -8.78 14.31
CA LYS A 278 34.83 -10.03 14.44
C LYS A 278 33.77 -9.95 15.55
N GLU A 279 34.11 -9.32 16.67
CA GLU A 279 33.16 -9.10 17.75
C GLU A 279 32.02 -8.16 17.31
N ALA A 280 32.35 -7.02 16.70
CA ALA A 280 31.35 -6.08 16.20
C ALA A 280 30.37 -6.72 15.22
N GLU A 281 30.88 -7.50 14.26
CA GLU A 281 30.04 -8.22 13.30
C GLU A 281 29.16 -9.25 14.00
N GLY A 282 29.74 -10.07 14.88
CA GLY A 282 29.00 -11.09 15.63
C GLY A 282 27.87 -10.49 16.47
N TYR A 283 28.12 -9.36 17.13
CA TYR A 283 27.10 -8.68 17.92
C TYR A 283 26.05 -7.95 17.06
N ALA A 284 26.44 -7.33 15.96
CA ALA A 284 25.50 -6.68 15.05
C ALA A 284 24.51 -7.71 14.48
N ARG A 285 24.97 -8.93 14.12
CA ARG A 285 24.08 -10.03 13.66
C ARG A 285 23.10 -10.48 14.74
N ARG A 286 23.56 -10.61 16.00
CA ARG A 286 22.73 -11.16 17.08
C ARG A 286 21.78 -10.15 17.71
N SER A 287 22.15 -8.87 17.75
CA SER A 287 21.39 -7.83 18.45
C SER A 287 20.45 -7.03 17.54
N ASN A 288 20.66 -7.08 16.22
CA ASN A 288 20.01 -6.19 15.24
C ASN A 288 20.15 -4.69 15.61
N GLN A 289 21.22 -4.33 16.34
CA GLN A 289 21.55 -2.97 16.75
C GLN A 289 22.72 -2.43 15.94
N THR A 290 22.83 -1.11 15.89
CA THR A 290 24.00 -0.45 15.31
C THR A 290 25.15 -0.52 16.31
N ILE A 291 26.31 -0.99 15.85
CA ILE A 291 27.54 -1.07 16.65
C ILE A 291 28.64 -0.36 15.88
N LEU A 292 29.34 0.56 16.54
CA LEU A 292 30.57 1.11 16.01
C LEU A 292 31.74 0.33 16.60
N ALA A 293 32.74 0.05 15.78
CA ALA A 293 33.95 -0.64 16.18
C ALA A 293 35.15 0.21 15.82
N SER A 294 36.07 0.39 16.77
CA SER A 294 37.35 1.02 16.53
C SER A 294 38.50 0.04 16.77
N ASP A 295 39.36 -0.13 15.77
CA ASP A 295 40.61 -0.89 15.88
C ASP A 295 41.78 -0.05 16.42
N GLY A 296 41.55 1.24 16.70
CA GLY A 296 42.57 2.21 17.11
C GLY A 296 43.07 3.11 15.99
N GLU A 297 42.74 2.81 14.73
CA GLU A 297 43.10 3.65 13.57
C GLU A 297 41.86 4.12 12.81
N THR A 298 40.88 3.23 12.64
CA THR A 298 39.64 3.47 11.91
C THR A 298 38.42 3.16 12.76
N VAL A 299 37.32 3.83 12.45
CA VAL A 299 36.01 3.53 13.03
C VAL A 299 35.11 3.00 11.93
N ASN A 300 34.57 1.80 12.15
CA ASN A 300 33.64 1.16 11.24
C ASN A 300 32.28 1.02 11.92
N LEU A 301 31.23 1.41 11.20
CA LEU A 301 29.85 1.26 11.58
C LEU A 301 29.32 -0.07 11.03
N TYR A 302 28.82 -0.91 11.94
CA TYR A 302 28.16 -2.18 11.66
C TYR A 302 26.67 -1.96 11.90
N ALA A 303 25.92 -1.78 10.81
CA ALA A 303 24.46 -1.73 10.86
C ALA A 303 23.90 -2.99 10.23
N SER A 304 23.07 -3.70 10.97
CA SER A 304 22.14 -4.67 10.38
C SER A 304 21.09 -3.86 9.62
N LEU A 305 21.29 -3.71 8.31
CA LEU A 305 20.29 -3.07 7.48
C LEU A 305 19.33 -4.16 7.00
N ASP A 306 18.08 -4.08 7.44
CA ASP A 306 16.94 -4.67 6.76
C ASP A 306 16.80 -4.00 5.37
N ARG A 307 17.70 -4.29 4.41
CA ARG A 307 17.65 -3.81 3.01
C ARG A 307 16.50 -4.44 2.22
N SER A 308 15.38 -4.70 2.88
CA SER A 308 14.41 -5.71 2.48
C SER A 308 13.03 -5.18 2.13
N ARG A 309 12.66 -3.99 2.62
CA ARG A 309 11.27 -3.53 2.47
C ARG A 309 10.96 -2.90 1.11
N VAL A 310 11.95 -2.31 0.43
CA VAL A 310 11.73 -1.58 -0.83
C VAL A 310 11.91 -2.48 -2.06
N ASN A 311 12.84 -3.45 -2.04
CA ASN A 311 13.06 -4.37 -3.18
C ASN A 311 12.03 -5.51 -3.23
N ALA A 312 11.53 -5.99 -2.09
CA ALA A 312 10.57 -7.10 -2.05
C ALA A 312 9.22 -6.79 -2.72
N ALA A 313 8.75 -5.53 -2.65
CA ALA A 313 7.49 -5.13 -3.29
C ALA A 313 7.59 -5.17 -4.83
N ALA A 314 8.75 -4.79 -5.38
CA ALA A 314 9.02 -4.85 -6.81
C ALA A 314 9.19 -6.31 -7.31
N GLU A 315 9.75 -7.19 -6.48
CA GLU A 315 9.90 -8.61 -6.82
C GLU A 315 8.55 -9.36 -6.88
N ILE A 316 7.55 -8.92 -6.09
CA ILE A 316 6.20 -9.52 -6.08
C ILE A 316 5.34 -9.05 -7.26
N ILE A 317 5.60 -7.86 -7.82
CA ILE A 317 4.69 -7.27 -8.83
C ILE A 317 4.66 -8.06 -10.14
N VAL A 318 5.81 -8.57 -10.59
CA VAL A 318 5.94 -9.30 -11.86
C VAL A 318 5.20 -10.64 -11.79
N PRO A 319 5.42 -11.50 -10.77
CA PRO A 319 4.65 -12.73 -10.60
C PRO A 319 3.14 -12.49 -10.46
N VAL A 320 2.72 -11.45 -9.74
CA VAL A 320 1.29 -11.10 -9.59
C VAL A 320 0.66 -10.74 -10.94
N LEU A 321 1.36 -9.95 -11.77
CA LEU A 321 0.87 -9.57 -13.09
C LEU A 321 0.77 -10.79 -14.02
N LEU A 322 1.80 -11.65 -14.03
CA LEU A 322 1.79 -12.88 -14.81
C LEU A 322 0.68 -13.83 -14.38
N ALA A 323 0.47 -13.98 -13.08
CA ALA A 323 -0.63 -14.75 -12.51
C ALA A 323 -1.98 -14.24 -13.00
N PHE A 324 -2.21 -12.92 -12.91
CA PHE A 324 -3.43 -12.30 -13.40
C PHE A 324 -3.67 -12.58 -14.89
N LEU A 325 -2.64 -12.39 -15.73
CA LEU A 325 -2.74 -12.62 -17.18
C LEU A 325 -2.97 -14.09 -17.54
N MET A 326 -2.34 -15.02 -16.83
CA MET A 326 -2.53 -16.47 -17.04
C MET A 326 -3.95 -16.91 -16.67
N VAL A 327 -4.46 -16.48 -15.52
CA VAL A 327 -5.84 -16.83 -15.11
C VAL A 327 -6.85 -16.17 -16.05
N LEU A 328 -6.64 -14.91 -16.42
CA LEU A 328 -7.47 -14.21 -17.40
C LEU A 328 -7.52 -14.98 -18.73
N GLY A 329 -6.36 -15.35 -19.29
CA GLY A 329 -6.28 -16.05 -20.57
C GLY A 329 -6.94 -17.43 -20.53
N THR A 330 -6.70 -18.21 -19.48
CA THR A 330 -7.31 -19.54 -19.33
C THR A 330 -8.82 -19.49 -19.11
N MET A 331 -9.32 -18.54 -18.31
CA MET A 331 -10.76 -18.37 -18.09
C MET A 331 -11.46 -17.82 -19.33
N LEU A 332 -10.82 -16.90 -20.05
CA LEU A 332 -11.34 -16.40 -21.31
C LEU A 332 -11.43 -17.53 -22.35
N GLY A 333 -10.41 -18.38 -22.45
CA GLY A 333 -10.43 -19.59 -23.29
C GLY A 333 -11.62 -20.51 -22.96
N SER A 334 -11.88 -20.76 -21.66
CA SER A 334 -13.00 -21.59 -21.23
C SER A 334 -14.37 -21.03 -21.64
N VAL A 335 -14.54 -19.71 -21.62
CA VAL A 335 -15.77 -19.04 -22.09
C VAL A 335 -15.95 -19.21 -23.60
N TYR A 336 -14.87 -19.09 -24.38
CA TYR A 336 -14.91 -19.28 -25.82
C TYR A 336 -15.23 -20.74 -26.21
N GLU A 337 -14.63 -21.71 -25.53
CA GLU A 337 -14.90 -23.15 -25.75
C GLU A 337 -16.35 -23.53 -25.41
N ARG A 338 -16.92 -22.94 -24.35
CA ARG A 338 -18.28 -23.25 -23.86
C ARG A 338 -19.38 -22.34 -24.42
N ARG A 339 -19.16 -21.67 -25.55
CA ARG A 339 -20.17 -20.77 -26.16
C ARG A 339 -21.48 -21.47 -26.51
N SER A 340 -21.42 -22.71 -26.99
CA SER A 340 -22.61 -23.51 -27.31
C SER A 340 -23.45 -23.81 -26.05
N GLU A 341 -22.81 -24.10 -24.93
CA GLU A 341 -23.47 -24.34 -23.63
C GLU A 341 -24.16 -23.07 -23.11
N ILE A 342 -23.50 -21.91 -23.23
CA ILE A 342 -24.08 -20.60 -22.87
C ILE A 342 -25.40 -20.37 -23.62
N PHE A 343 -25.45 -20.71 -24.91
CA PHE A 343 -26.65 -20.56 -25.73
C PHE A 343 -27.77 -21.52 -25.30
N ILE A 344 -27.42 -22.76 -24.93
CA ILE A 344 -28.38 -23.73 -24.39
C ILE A 344 -28.98 -23.21 -23.08
N TYR A 345 -28.17 -22.68 -22.17
CA TYR A 345 -28.66 -22.10 -20.91
C TYR A 345 -29.63 -20.94 -21.13
N ASN A 346 -29.31 -20.03 -22.06
CA ASN A 346 -30.21 -18.93 -22.42
C ASN A 346 -31.52 -19.45 -23.05
N SER A 347 -31.45 -20.51 -23.87
CA SER A 347 -32.62 -21.15 -24.50
C SER A 347 -33.56 -21.82 -23.49
N VAL A 348 -33.02 -22.31 -22.37
CA VAL A 348 -33.80 -22.87 -21.25
C VAL A 348 -34.37 -21.76 -20.34
N GLY A 349 -33.98 -20.49 -20.56
CA GLY A 349 -34.53 -19.32 -19.86
C GLY A 349 -33.63 -18.71 -18.79
N LEU A 350 -32.35 -19.09 -18.71
CA LEU A 350 -31.40 -18.41 -17.82
C LEU A 350 -31.10 -17.01 -18.34
N SER A 351 -31.36 -16.00 -17.51
CA SER A 351 -30.97 -14.62 -17.81
C SER A 351 -29.45 -14.50 -18.00
N PRO A 352 -28.95 -13.57 -18.84
CA PRO A 352 -27.51 -13.37 -19.06
C PRO A 352 -26.71 -13.10 -17.78
N THR A 353 -27.32 -12.46 -16.77
CA THR A 353 -26.71 -12.27 -15.44
C THR A 353 -26.47 -13.60 -14.72
N HIS A 354 -27.45 -14.51 -14.72
CA HIS A 354 -27.29 -15.85 -14.12
C HIS A 354 -26.22 -16.67 -14.82
N VAL A 355 -26.15 -16.62 -16.15
CA VAL A 355 -25.08 -17.29 -16.91
C VAL A 355 -23.71 -16.73 -16.51
N SER A 356 -23.58 -15.41 -16.41
CA SER A 356 -22.32 -14.77 -16.00
C SER A 356 -21.92 -15.11 -14.56
N MET A 357 -22.89 -15.26 -13.66
CA MET A 357 -22.66 -15.59 -12.25
C MET A 357 -22.16 -17.03 -12.07
N LEU A 358 -22.54 -17.96 -12.95
CA LEU A 358 -22.02 -19.33 -12.95
C LEU A 358 -20.49 -19.35 -13.15
N PHE A 359 -19.97 -18.53 -14.06
CA PHE A 359 -18.52 -18.43 -14.27
C PHE A 359 -17.79 -17.85 -13.05
N LEU A 360 -18.37 -16.85 -12.37
CA LEU A 360 -17.80 -16.32 -11.14
C LEU A 360 -17.78 -17.38 -10.02
N ALA A 361 -18.87 -18.15 -9.88
CA ALA A 361 -18.95 -19.23 -8.91
C ALA A 361 -17.93 -20.34 -9.20
N GLU A 362 -17.77 -20.74 -10.46
CA GLU A 362 -16.73 -21.69 -10.89
C GLU A 362 -15.32 -21.18 -10.52
N SER A 363 -15.06 -19.90 -10.76
CA SER A 363 -13.80 -19.24 -10.41
C SER A 363 -13.51 -19.23 -8.91
N ALA A 364 -14.55 -18.98 -8.09
CA ALA A 364 -14.43 -18.98 -6.64
C ALA A 364 -14.05 -20.35 -6.08
N VAL A 365 -14.65 -21.43 -6.62
CA VAL A 365 -14.29 -22.80 -6.25
C VAL A 365 -12.83 -23.10 -6.63
N TYR A 366 -12.40 -22.71 -7.83
CA TYR A 366 -11.01 -22.86 -8.25
C TYR A 366 -10.03 -22.03 -7.41
N ALA A 367 -10.42 -20.84 -6.98
CA ALA A 367 -9.61 -20.00 -6.10
C ALA A 367 -9.36 -20.67 -4.74
N ILE A 368 -10.42 -21.23 -4.13
CA ILE A 368 -10.32 -21.91 -2.82
C ILE A 368 -9.47 -23.18 -2.92
N LEU A 369 -9.77 -24.05 -3.89
CA LEU A 369 -9.03 -25.30 -4.08
C LEU A 369 -7.58 -25.05 -4.48
N GLY A 370 -7.36 -24.12 -5.42
CA GLY A 370 -6.03 -23.78 -5.91
C GLY A 370 -5.16 -23.14 -4.82
N ALA A 371 -5.72 -22.24 -4.01
CA ALA A 371 -4.98 -21.63 -2.91
C ALA A 371 -4.61 -22.67 -1.83
N SER A 372 -5.54 -23.57 -1.49
CA SER A 372 -5.32 -24.63 -0.49
C SER A 372 -4.25 -25.61 -0.95
N LEU A 373 -4.35 -26.11 -2.19
CA LEU A 373 -3.38 -27.05 -2.76
C LEU A 373 -2.01 -26.39 -3.00
N GLY A 374 -1.97 -25.14 -3.44
CA GLY A 374 -0.73 -24.40 -3.63
C GLY A 374 0.01 -24.15 -2.32
N TYR A 375 -0.73 -23.88 -1.23
CA TYR A 375 -0.16 -23.78 0.11
C TYR A 375 0.48 -25.11 0.56
N LEU A 376 -0.24 -26.23 0.42
CA LEU A 376 0.28 -27.55 0.77
C LEU A 376 1.52 -27.90 -0.06
N LEU A 377 1.50 -27.60 -1.35
CA LEU A 377 2.64 -27.83 -2.24
C LEU A 377 3.86 -26.99 -1.82
N GLY A 378 3.66 -25.72 -1.47
CA GLY A 378 4.71 -24.86 -0.93
C GLY A 378 5.33 -25.40 0.36
N GLN A 379 4.51 -25.89 1.29
CA GLN A 379 4.97 -26.50 2.53
C GLN A 379 5.80 -27.78 2.28
N ILE A 380 5.34 -28.64 1.37
CA ILE A 380 6.06 -29.88 1.02
C ILE A 380 7.41 -29.55 0.38
N VAL A 381 7.45 -28.64 -0.60
CA VAL A 381 8.69 -28.22 -1.26
C VAL A 381 9.65 -27.58 -0.27
N SER A 382 9.16 -26.66 0.58
CA SER A 382 9.97 -26.03 1.62
C SER A 382 10.59 -27.05 2.56
N ARG A 383 9.82 -28.05 2.99
CA ARG A 383 10.32 -29.10 3.90
C ARG A 383 11.34 -30.00 3.22
N LEU A 384 11.14 -30.33 1.95
CA LEU A 384 12.10 -31.10 1.16
C LEU A 384 13.43 -30.35 0.98
N LEU A 385 13.38 -29.05 0.69
CA LEU A 385 14.56 -28.19 0.57
C LEU A 385 15.32 -28.04 1.89
N PHE A 386 14.59 -27.96 3.01
CA PHE A 386 15.19 -27.90 4.34
C PHE A 386 15.91 -29.22 4.69
N VAL A 387 15.29 -30.37 4.40
CA VAL A 387 15.87 -31.70 4.71
C VAL A 387 17.05 -32.04 3.80
N SER A 388 17.03 -31.60 2.54
CA SER A 388 18.11 -31.89 1.58
C SER A 388 19.38 -31.07 1.83
N GLY A 389 19.37 -30.09 2.73
CA GLY A 389 20.51 -29.23 3.02
C GLY A 389 20.92 -28.33 1.84
N LEU A 390 20.10 -28.26 0.78
CA LEU A 390 20.40 -27.52 -0.44
C LEU A 390 20.39 -25.99 -0.22
N LEU A 391 19.82 -25.56 0.89
CA LEU A 391 19.70 -24.17 1.34
C LEU A 391 20.58 -23.96 2.58
N GLU A 392 21.90 -24.11 2.46
CA GLU A 392 22.83 -23.66 3.52
C GLU A 392 22.71 -22.13 3.67
N GLY A 393 22.22 -21.67 4.84
CA GLY A 393 22.14 -20.26 5.19
C GLY A 393 20.83 -19.53 4.84
N LEU A 394 19.90 -20.16 4.11
CA LEU A 394 18.59 -19.57 3.80
C LEU A 394 17.50 -20.18 4.68
N THR A 395 16.92 -19.38 5.59
CA THR A 395 15.74 -19.79 6.37
C THR A 395 14.46 -19.39 5.65
N LEU A 396 13.71 -20.37 5.15
CA LEU A 396 12.35 -20.15 4.63
C LEU A 396 11.40 -19.91 5.82
N ASN A 397 11.00 -18.66 6.03
CA ASN A 397 10.11 -18.30 7.14
C ASN A 397 8.66 -18.18 6.66
N TYR A 398 7.91 -19.28 6.75
CA TYR A 398 6.47 -19.27 6.56
C TYR A 398 5.75 -18.75 7.81
N SER A 399 5.66 -17.42 7.94
CA SER A 399 4.81 -16.80 8.96
C SER A 399 3.31 -17.05 8.66
N ALA A 400 2.52 -17.26 9.71
CA ALA A 400 1.08 -17.39 9.59
C ALA A 400 0.45 -16.13 8.94
N GLY A 401 0.96 -14.95 9.25
CA GLY A 401 0.46 -13.68 8.72
C GLY A 401 0.70 -13.51 7.21
N SER A 402 1.93 -13.81 6.74
CA SER A 402 2.27 -13.71 5.31
C SER A 402 1.52 -14.76 4.49
N THR A 403 1.35 -15.97 5.04
CA THR A 403 0.58 -17.04 4.40
C THR A 403 -0.87 -16.62 4.16
N VAL A 404 -1.55 -16.13 5.20
CA VAL A 404 -2.96 -15.69 5.08
C VAL A 404 -3.08 -14.55 4.06
N PHE A 405 -2.15 -13.60 4.09
CA PHE A 405 -2.12 -12.50 3.14
C PHE A 405 -1.99 -12.99 1.68
N VAL A 406 -1.05 -13.89 1.41
CA VAL A 406 -0.82 -14.40 0.04
C VAL A 406 -1.96 -15.27 -0.46
N THR A 407 -2.54 -16.11 0.41
CA THR A 407 -3.74 -16.88 0.06
C THR A 407 -4.88 -15.95 -0.29
N GLY A 408 -5.15 -14.92 0.53
CA GLY A 408 -6.18 -13.92 0.27
C GLY A 408 -5.92 -13.12 -1.00
N LEU A 409 -4.69 -12.66 -1.21
CA LEU A 409 -4.27 -11.97 -2.42
C LEU A 409 -4.47 -12.84 -3.67
N THR A 410 -4.12 -14.12 -3.60
CA THR A 410 -4.30 -15.05 -4.72
C THR A 410 -5.77 -15.24 -5.06
N MET A 411 -6.63 -15.44 -4.06
CA MET A 411 -8.07 -15.54 -4.25
C MET A 411 -8.62 -14.25 -4.89
N PHE A 412 -8.18 -13.09 -4.40
CA PHE A 412 -8.56 -11.80 -4.95
C PHE A 412 -8.16 -11.65 -6.42
N ILE A 413 -6.92 -12.01 -6.79
CA ILE A 413 -6.42 -11.95 -8.17
C ILE A 413 -7.27 -12.85 -9.09
N VAL A 414 -7.57 -14.08 -8.66
CA VAL A 414 -8.39 -15.01 -9.45
C VAL A 414 -9.79 -14.43 -9.69
N LEU A 415 -10.46 -13.94 -8.65
CA LEU A 415 -11.78 -13.33 -8.76
C LEU A 415 -11.77 -12.06 -9.60
N LEU A 416 -10.75 -11.20 -9.43
CA LEU A 416 -10.59 -9.98 -10.20
C LEU A 416 -10.37 -10.29 -11.69
N SER A 417 -9.54 -11.28 -12.00
CA SER A 417 -9.26 -11.70 -13.38
C SER A 417 -10.48 -12.29 -14.09
N THR A 418 -11.47 -12.78 -13.33
CA THR A 418 -12.70 -13.39 -13.87
C THR A 418 -13.83 -12.41 -14.11
N LEU A 419 -13.70 -11.15 -13.67
CA LEU A 419 -14.67 -10.10 -13.99
C LEU A 419 -14.77 -9.83 -15.49
N PHE A 420 -13.65 -9.87 -16.22
CA PHE A 420 -13.66 -9.65 -17.67
C PHE A 420 -14.28 -10.84 -18.44
N PRO A 421 -13.85 -12.11 -18.23
CA PRO A 421 -14.52 -13.29 -18.80
C PRO A 421 -16.01 -13.38 -18.45
N MET A 422 -16.40 -13.05 -17.21
CA MET A 422 -17.80 -12.95 -16.80
C MET A 422 -18.57 -11.99 -17.71
N ARG A 423 -18.02 -10.80 -17.96
CA ARG A 423 -18.64 -9.81 -18.86
C ARG A 423 -18.74 -10.34 -20.29
N GLN A 424 -17.74 -11.09 -20.77
CA GLN A 424 -17.81 -11.71 -22.09
C GLN A 424 -18.86 -12.82 -22.16
N ALA A 425 -18.98 -13.66 -21.14
CA ALA A 425 -20.02 -14.68 -21.04
C ALA A 425 -21.41 -14.05 -20.99
N PHE A 426 -21.57 -12.94 -20.27
CA PHE A 426 -22.80 -12.15 -20.27
C PHE A 426 -23.16 -11.69 -21.68
N LEU A 427 -22.22 -11.06 -22.39
CA LEU A 427 -22.45 -10.57 -23.76
C LEU A 427 -22.76 -11.71 -24.74
N ALA A 428 -22.12 -12.87 -24.59
CA ALA A 428 -22.41 -14.05 -25.40
C ALA A 428 -23.80 -14.66 -25.11
N ALA A 429 -24.34 -14.44 -23.90
CA ALA A 429 -25.67 -14.89 -23.51
C ALA A 429 -26.77 -13.88 -23.90
N VAL A 430 -26.44 -12.62 -24.20
CA VAL A 430 -27.43 -11.68 -24.72
C VAL A 430 -27.85 -12.17 -26.11
N PRO A 431 -29.14 -12.46 -26.35
CA PRO A 431 -29.60 -12.85 -27.68
C PRO A 431 -29.24 -11.73 -28.65
N GLU A 432 -28.36 -12.02 -29.61
CA GLU A 432 -28.11 -11.13 -30.73
C GLU A 432 -29.47 -10.84 -31.37
N THR A 433 -30.00 -9.63 -31.18
CA THR A 433 -30.71 -8.98 -32.27
C THR A 433 -29.69 -8.82 -33.37
N LYS A 434 -29.46 -9.87 -34.16
CA LYS A 434 -28.72 -9.77 -35.40
C LYS A 434 -29.30 -8.59 -36.15
N GLU A 435 -28.51 -7.53 -36.19
CA GLU A 435 -28.65 -6.47 -37.17
C GLU A 435 -28.89 -7.16 -38.50
N ALA A 436 -29.97 -6.75 -39.17
CA ALA A 436 -30.28 -7.22 -40.50
C ALA A 436 -29.01 -7.07 -41.35
N ASN A 437 -28.53 -8.20 -41.85
CA ASN A 437 -27.35 -8.29 -42.71
C ASN A 437 -27.44 -7.20 -43.80
N PRO A 438 -26.49 -6.24 -43.85
CA PRO A 438 -26.43 -5.23 -44.89
C PRO A 438 -25.85 -5.86 -46.17
N GLU A 439 -26.62 -6.76 -46.78
CA GLU A 439 -26.37 -7.12 -48.17
C GLU A 439 -27.01 -6.05 -49.04
N GLY A 440 -26.19 -5.09 -49.46
CA GLY A 440 -26.57 -4.03 -50.40
C GLY A 440 -25.82 -2.73 -50.16
N GLU A 441 -24.55 -2.71 -50.59
CA GLU A 441 -23.82 -1.53 -51.07
C GLU A 441 -23.77 -0.31 -50.12
N GLU A 442 -22.62 -0.16 -49.46
CA GLU A 442 -22.14 1.12 -48.92
C GLU A 442 -21.90 2.13 -50.06
N GLU A 443 -22.96 2.65 -50.66
CA GLU A 443 -22.89 3.82 -51.54
C GLU A 443 -23.56 5.02 -50.86
N SER A 444 -22.69 5.88 -50.30
CA SER A 444 -22.99 7.12 -49.60
C SER A 444 -23.71 6.92 -48.26
N GLY A 445 -23.06 7.31 -47.16
CA GLY A 445 -23.57 7.19 -45.79
C GLY A 445 -24.79 8.06 -45.45
N GLU A 446 -25.63 8.35 -46.45
CA GLU A 446 -26.88 9.08 -46.42
C GLU A 446 -28.09 8.18 -46.70
N ARG A 447 -27.90 6.89 -47.00
CA ARG A 447 -28.98 5.93 -47.30
C ARG A 447 -28.96 4.76 -46.32
N LEU A 448 -30.15 4.31 -45.96
CA LEU A 448 -30.43 3.11 -45.18
C LEU A 448 -31.37 2.24 -46.01
N SER A 449 -31.07 0.95 -46.19
CA SER A 449 -32.01 -0.02 -46.75
C SER A 449 -31.96 -1.29 -45.91
N ILE A 450 -33.08 -1.63 -45.27
CA ILE A 450 -33.15 -2.78 -44.36
C ILE A 450 -34.47 -3.54 -44.50
N PHE A 451 -34.40 -4.85 -44.34
CA PHE A 451 -35.58 -5.68 -44.12
C PHE A 451 -35.91 -5.73 -42.62
N LEU A 452 -37.10 -5.28 -42.25
CA LEU A 452 -37.59 -5.40 -40.88
C LEU A 452 -37.98 -6.86 -40.60
N PRO A 453 -37.81 -7.38 -39.38
CA PRO A 453 -38.06 -8.79 -39.05
C PRO A 453 -39.57 -9.11 -38.89
N PHE A 454 -40.38 -8.65 -39.85
CA PHE A 454 -41.82 -8.85 -39.91
C PHE A 454 -42.15 -9.51 -41.24
N VAL A 455 -42.41 -10.81 -41.16
CA VAL A 455 -42.85 -11.63 -42.28
C VAL A 455 -44.36 -11.76 -42.24
N THR A 456 -44.96 -11.81 -43.43
CA THR A 456 -46.38 -11.97 -43.64
C THR A 456 -46.66 -12.87 -44.84
N ASP A 457 -47.89 -13.38 -44.90
CA ASP A 457 -48.45 -14.03 -46.07
C ASP A 457 -48.97 -13.00 -47.09
N ARG A 458 -49.20 -13.43 -48.34
CA ARG A 458 -49.65 -12.55 -49.43
C ARG A 458 -50.99 -11.87 -49.12
N GLN A 459 -51.92 -12.55 -48.46
CA GLN A 459 -53.29 -12.05 -48.26
C GLN A 459 -53.32 -10.89 -47.25
N SER A 460 -52.38 -10.87 -46.31
CA SER A 460 -52.30 -9.83 -45.28
C SER A 460 -51.47 -8.61 -45.69
N VAL A 461 -50.83 -8.61 -46.87
CA VAL A 461 -49.91 -7.53 -47.30
C VAL A 461 -50.61 -6.16 -47.34
N GLU A 462 -51.75 -6.08 -48.02
CA GLU A 462 -52.51 -4.84 -48.17
C GLU A 462 -53.13 -4.39 -46.84
N ALA A 463 -53.58 -5.36 -46.04
CA ALA A 463 -54.16 -5.11 -44.72
C ALA A 463 -53.12 -4.51 -43.75
N MET A 464 -51.93 -5.09 -43.70
CA MET A 464 -50.82 -4.59 -42.89
C MET A 464 -50.38 -3.20 -43.34
N GLN A 465 -50.36 -2.94 -44.65
CA GLN A 465 -49.98 -1.62 -45.16
C GLN A 465 -51.05 -0.57 -44.86
N ALA A 466 -52.34 -0.90 -44.93
CA ALA A 466 -53.43 -0.02 -44.52
C ALA A 466 -53.37 0.30 -43.01
N TYR A 467 -53.02 -0.66 -42.18
CA TYR A 467 -52.79 -0.45 -40.75
C TYR A 467 -51.60 0.48 -40.48
N MET A 468 -50.49 0.29 -41.20
CA MET A 468 -49.34 1.18 -41.08
C MET A 468 -49.64 2.59 -41.60
N LEU A 469 -50.49 2.73 -42.63
CA LEU A 469 -50.96 4.02 -43.12
C LEU A 469 -51.73 4.77 -42.02
N GLU A 470 -52.71 4.13 -41.37
CA GLU A 470 -53.48 4.75 -40.29
C GLU A 470 -52.59 5.24 -39.13
N PHE A 471 -51.59 4.44 -38.77
CA PHE A 471 -50.60 4.85 -37.78
C PHE A 471 -49.82 6.09 -38.21
N LEU A 472 -49.33 6.13 -39.45
CA LEU A 472 -48.53 7.24 -39.97
C LEU A 472 -49.37 8.53 -40.15
N GLU A 473 -50.65 8.39 -40.54
CA GLU A 473 -51.62 9.48 -40.56
C GLU A 473 -51.81 10.07 -39.16
N GLY A 474 -51.90 9.22 -38.12
CA GLY A 474 -52.05 9.66 -36.73
C GLY A 474 -50.88 10.44 -36.15
N VAL A 475 -49.68 10.31 -36.75
CA VAL A 475 -48.46 11.05 -36.36
C VAL A 475 -48.06 12.12 -37.39
N GLN A 476 -48.90 12.36 -38.39
CA GLN A 476 -48.68 13.40 -39.39
C GLN A 476 -48.95 14.78 -38.79
N GLY A 477 -47.99 15.71 -38.91
CA GLY A 477 -48.12 17.06 -38.38
C GLY A 477 -48.11 17.19 -36.84
N VAL A 478 -47.91 16.09 -36.10
CA VAL A 478 -47.87 16.07 -34.62
C VAL A 478 -46.41 16.08 -34.15
N SER A 479 -45.93 17.20 -33.62
CA SER A 479 -44.55 17.36 -33.11
C SER A 479 -44.36 16.84 -31.67
N VAL A 480 -45.25 15.97 -31.18
CA VAL A 480 -45.21 15.40 -29.83
C VAL A 480 -45.08 13.88 -29.93
N GLY A 481 -43.91 13.33 -29.59
CA GLY A 481 -43.69 11.89 -29.64
C GLY A 481 -42.26 11.49 -30.04
N GLN A 482 -42.10 10.24 -30.49
CA GLN A 482 -40.80 9.67 -30.88
C GLN A 482 -40.46 9.90 -32.37
N LEU A 483 -41.46 10.20 -33.20
CA LEU A 483 -41.31 10.57 -34.62
C LEU A 483 -42.50 11.44 -35.04
N ALA A 484 -42.29 12.26 -36.07
CA ALA A 484 -43.34 13.02 -36.75
C ALA A 484 -43.23 12.81 -38.26
N VAL A 485 -44.36 12.82 -38.97
CA VAL A 485 -44.44 12.51 -40.40
C VAL A 485 -44.94 13.73 -41.20
N GLU A 486 -44.35 13.92 -42.38
CA GLU A 486 -44.76 14.90 -43.40
C GLU A 486 -44.80 14.22 -44.79
N ASP A 487 -45.50 14.84 -45.74
CA ASP A 487 -45.57 14.39 -47.14
C ASP A 487 -45.92 12.90 -47.32
N LEU A 488 -46.86 12.39 -46.51
CA LEU A 488 -47.30 10.98 -46.60
C LEU A 488 -48.07 10.73 -47.90
N GLN A 489 -47.54 9.82 -48.71
CA GLN A 489 -48.08 9.41 -49.99
C GLN A 489 -48.25 7.90 -50.05
N VAL A 490 -49.36 7.48 -50.61
CA VAL A 490 -49.69 6.08 -50.85
C VAL A 490 -49.40 5.75 -52.31
N GLY A 491 -48.79 4.60 -52.57
CA GLY A 491 -48.51 4.15 -53.92
C GLY A 491 -48.42 2.64 -54.03
N VAL A 492 -48.21 2.19 -55.25
CA VAL A 492 -48.00 0.78 -55.58
C VAL A 492 -46.69 0.68 -56.35
N LEU A 493 -45.86 -0.28 -55.98
CA LEU A 493 -44.60 -0.57 -56.64
C LEU A 493 -44.72 -1.93 -57.32
N GLU A 494 -44.54 -1.96 -58.63
CA GLU A 494 -44.45 -3.19 -59.41
C GLU A 494 -42.98 -3.63 -59.48
N GLU A 495 -42.67 -4.79 -58.90
CA GLU A 495 -41.33 -5.38 -58.92
C GLU A 495 -41.49 -6.84 -59.35
N GLU A 496 -40.78 -7.27 -60.40
CA GLU A 496 -40.81 -8.65 -60.92
C GLU A 496 -42.22 -9.23 -61.20
N GLY A 497 -43.18 -8.37 -61.61
CA GLY A 497 -44.57 -8.77 -61.90
C GLY A 497 -45.47 -8.90 -60.66
N LEU A 498 -44.97 -8.54 -59.47
CA LEU A 498 -45.74 -8.48 -58.22
C LEU A 498 -46.01 -7.02 -57.84
N SER A 499 -47.29 -6.66 -57.82
CA SER A 499 -47.76 -5.39 -57.24
C SER A 499 -47.62 -5.43 -55.72
N SER A 500 -46.91 -4.45 -55.15
CA SER A 500 -46.66 -4.33 -53.70
C SER A 500 -47.02 -2.93 -53.21
N PRO A 501 -47.81 -2.79 -52.13
CA PRO A 501 -48.23 -1.49 -51.64
C PRO A 501 -47.06 -0.78 -50.93
N VAL A 502 -46.96 0.53 -51.12
CA VAL A 502 -45.85 1.37 -50.66
C VAL A 502 -46.36 2.64 -49.99
N LEU A 503 -45.71 3.02 -48.90
CA LEU A 503 -45.91 4.29 -48.20
C LEU A 503 -44.62 5.10 -48.30
N LYS A 504 -44.70 6.30 -48.87
CA LYS A 504 -43.59 7.25 -48.97
C LYS A 504 -43.88 8.42 -48.06
N PHE A 505 -42.91 8.83 -47.25
CA PHE A 505 -43.11 9.94 -46.31
C PHE A 505 -41.78 10.52 -45.84
N ARG A 506 -41.80 11.78 -45.40
CA ARG A 506 -40.68 12.38 -44.67
C ARG A 506 -40.86 12.16 -43.17
N ALA A 507 -39.85 11.60 -42.53
CA ALA A 507 -39.83 11.37 -41.09
C ALA A 507 -38.88 12.34 -40.39
N TRP A 508 -39.39 13.04 -39.39
CA TRP A 508 -38.62 13.86 -38.47
C TRP A 508 -38.29 13.07 -37.20
N LEU A 509 -37.01 13.09 -36.79
CA LEU A 509 -36.49 12.28 -35.70
C LEU A 509 -36.39 13.10 -34.40
N ALA A 510 -37.01 12.61 -33.32
CA ALA A 510 -36.89 13.25 -32.01
C ALA A 510 -35.48 13.09 -31.41
N PRO A 511 -34.91 14.13 -30.75
CA PRO A 511 -35.52 15.43 -30.45
C PRO A 511 -35.56 16.36 -31.68
N PHE A 512 -36.73 16.96 -31.93
CA PHE A 512 -37.02 17.72 -33.15
C PHE A 512 -36.18 19.00 -33.31
N ASP A 513 -35.62 19.53 -32.21
CA ASP A 513 -34.73 20.70 -32.21
C ASP A 513 -33.45 20.49 -33.03
N LEU A 514 -33.05 19.23 -33.23
CA LEU A 514 -31.87 18.91 -34.05
C LEU A 514 -32.14 19.00 -35.55
N GLY A 515 -33.40 19.20 -35.97
CA GLY A 515 -33.78 19.40 -37.36
C GLY A 515 -33.45 18.21 -38.28
N ILE A 516 -33.42 17.00 -37.74
CA ILE A 516 -33.00 15.79 -38.47
C ILE A 516 -34.21 15.12 -39.11
N SER A 517 -34.16 14.99 -40.43
CA SER A 517 -35.20 14.32 -41.22
C SER A 517 -34.63 13.40 -42.28
N HIS A 518 -35.43 12.41 -42.68
CA HIS A 518 -35.14 11.57 -43.84
C HIS A 518 -36.41 11.29 -44.64
N ASP A 519 -36.26 11.09 -45.95
CA ASP A 519 -37.32 10.61 -46.81
C ASP A 519 -37.32 9.07 -46.75
N ALA A 520 -38.39 8.48 -46.24
CA ALA A 520 -38.57 7.05 -46.03
C ALA A 520 -39.58 6.46 -47.02
N VAL A 521 -39.31 5.22 -47.43
CA VAL A 521 -40.14 4.38 -48.27
C VAL A 521 -40.32 3.06 -47.54
N LEU A 522 -41.55 2.80 -47.07
CA LEU A 522 -41.93 1.57 -46.40
C LEU A 522 -42.75 0.72 -47.37
N SER A 523 -42.29 -0.49 -47.65
CA SER A 523 -42.91 -1.42 -48.61
C SER A 523 -42.92 -2.84 -48.05
N VAL A 524 -43.79 -3.70 -48.56
CA VAL A 524 -43.75 -5.14 -48.27
C VAL A 524 -43.33 -5.87 -49.54
N ARG A 525 -42.13 -6.45 -49.55
CA ARG A 525 -41.54 -7.08 -50.74
C ARG A 525 -41.52 -8.59 -50.61
N PHE A 526 -41.67 -9.28 -51.73
CA PHE A 526 -41.45 -10.73 -51.78
C PHE A 526 -39.94 -11.02 -51.74
N ARG A 527 -39.54 -11.99 -50.92
CA ARG A 527 -38.16 -12.46 -50.81
C ARG A 527 -38.06 -13.87 -51.42
N PRO A 528 -37.60 -14.02 -52.68
CA PRO A 528 -37.57 -15.32 -53.38
C PRO A 528 -36.72 -16.37 -52.65
N ASP A 529 -35.65 -15.93 -51.98
CA ASP A 529 -34.73 -16.76 -51.21
C ASP A 529 -35.38 -17.42 -49.98
N ARG A 530 -36.45 -16.83 -49.44
CA ARG A 530 -37.17 -17.33 -48.25
C ARG A 530 -38.62 -17.69 -48.51
N GLY A 531 -39.17 -17.36 -49.68
CA GLY A 531 -40.56 -17.62 -50.04
C GLY A 531 -41.59 -16.85 -49.19
N VAL A 532 -41.23 -15.71 -48.61
CA VAL A 532 -42.10 -14.92 -47.71
C VAL A 532 -42.20 -13.45 -48.14
N PHE A 533 -43.31 -12.80 -47.78
CA PHE A 533 -43.42 -11.34 -47.88
C PHE A 533 -42.87 -10.70 -46.62
N GLN A 534 -42.01 -9.70 -46.78
CA GLN A 534 -41.32 -9.06 -45.66
C GLN A 534 -41.30 -7.54 -45.81
N TYR A 535 -41.46 -6.84 -44.68
CA TYR A 535 -41.33 -5.39 -44.65
C TYR A 535 -39.90 -4.95 -45.01
N HIS A 536 -39.81 -4.04 -45.96
CA HIS A 536 -38.59 -3.40 -46.42
C HIS A 536 -38.70 -1.89 -46.25
N LEU A 537 -37.73 -1.32 -45.54
CA LEU A 537 -37.62 0.11 -45.26
C LEU A 537 -36.38 0.64 -45.96
N THR A 538 -36.58 1.63 -46.83
CA THR A 538 -35.51 2.44 -47.40
C THR A 538 -35.64 3.86 -46.88
N ALA A 539 -34.57 4.47 -46.41
CA ALA A 539 -34.59 5.86 -45.93
C ALA A 539 -33.36 6.61 -46.46
N ARG A 540 -33.55 7.85 -46.91
CA ARG A 540 -32.48 8.74 -47.34
C ARG A 540 -32.49 10.02 -46.50
N ARG A 541 -31.37 10.34 -45.86
CA ARG A 541 -31.21 11.57 -45.07
C ARG A 541 -31.56 12.78 -45.93
N HIS A 542 -32.48 13.61 -45.43
CA HIS A 542 -32.93 14.83 -46.08
C HIS A 542 -32.30 16.06 -45.40
N SER A 543 -32.30 16.11 -44.06
CA SER A 543 -31.69 17.20 -43.27
C SER A 543 -31.02 16.70 -41.98
N GLY A 544 -30.18 17.55 -41.38
CA GLY A 544 -29.48 17.27 -40.12
C GLY A 544 -28.13 16.56 -40.28
N ASP A 545 -27.32 16.55 -39.22
CA ASP A 545 -25.98 15.95 -39.23
C ASP A 545 -26.01 14.40 -39.37
N GLN A 546 -25.02 13.84 -40.07
CA GLN A 546 -24.93 12.41 -40.37
C GLN A 546 -24.73 11.55 -39.12
N GLN A 547 -23.91 12.00 -38.16
CA GLN A 547 -23.63 11.24 -36.94
C GLN A 547 -24.86 11.18 -36.04
N ASN A 548 -25.58 12.30 -35.90
CA ASN A 548 -26.85 12.32 -35.18
C ASN A 548 -27.95 11.53 -35.90
N TRP A 549 -28.02 11.59 -37.23
CA TRP A 549 -28.93 10.76 -38.01
C TRP A 549 -28.70 9.27 -37.77
N LYS A 550 -27.44 8.79 -37.83
CA LYS A 550 -27.09 7.39 -37.52
C LYS A 550 -27.51 6.99 -36.09
N ARG A 551 -27.35 7.88 -35.11
CA ARG A 551 -27.70 7.62 -33.70
C ARG A 551 -29.21 7.56 -33.45
N LEU A 552 -30.00 8.38 -34.14
CA LEU A 552 -31.45 8.49 -33.91
C LEU A 552 -32.27 7.52 -34.78
N THR A 553 -31.76 7.11 -35.92
CA THR A 553 -32.44 6.19 -36.84
C THR A 553 -32.89 4.86 -36.19
N PRO A 554 -32.09 4.21 -35.31
CA PRO A 554 -32.54 3.02 -34.58
C PRO A 554 -33.80 3.23 -33.73
N ARG A 555 -34.00 4.43 -33.18
CA ARG A 555 -35.22 4.76 -32.39
C ARG A 555 -36.45 4.88 -33.28
N PHE A 556 -36.29 5.47 -34.46
CA PHE A 556 -37.34 5.51 -35.49
C PHE A 556 -37.74 4.10 -35.94
N ILE A 557 -36.75 3.26 -36.28
CA ILE A 557 -36.99 1.86 -36.62
C ILE A 557 -37.71 1.16 -35.47
N GLY A 558 -37.28 1.39 -34.22
CA GLY A 558 -37.93 0.85 -33.03
C GLY A 558 -39.42 1.22 -32.91
N SER A 559 -39.80 2.43 -33.32
CA SER A 559 -41.19 2.89 -33.29
C SER A 559 -42.06 2.17 -34.33
N LEU A 560 -41.57 2.04 -35.57
CA LEU A 560 -42.25 1.25 -36.61
C LEU A 560 -42.38 -0.22 -36.19
N ARG A 561 -41.33 -0.80 -35.61
CA ARG A 561 -41.34 -2.19 -35.13
C ARG A 561 -42.37 -2.41 -34.02
N LYS A 562 -42.48 -1.47 -33.07
CA LYS A 562 -43.50 -1.55 -32.01
C LYS A 562 -44.90 -1.56 -32.59
N GLN A 563 -45.17 -0.70 -33.58
CA GLN A 563 -46.48 -0.66 -34.23
C GLN A 563 -46.79 -1.97 -34.97
N LEU A 564 -45.82 -2.52 -35.71
CA LEU A 564 -45.96 -3.80 -36.40
C LEU A 564 -46.09 -5.00 -35.44
N LEU A 565 -45.59 -4.91 -34.20
CA LEU A 565 -45.88 -5.92 -33.18
C LEU A 565 -47.33 -5.85 -32.71
N MET A 566 -47.89 -4.65 -32.59
CA MET A 566 -49.29 -4.47 -32.20
C MET A 566 -50.27 -5.07 -33.21
N TRP A 567 -49.94 -5.08 -34.50
CA TRP A 567 -50.71 -5.78 -35.54
C TRP A 567 -51.03 -7.24 -35.19
N ARG A 568 -50.09 -7.95 -34.54
CA ARG A 568 -50.27 -9.37 -34.17
C ARG A 568 -51.30 -9.60 -33.06
N ILE A 569 -51.65 -8.54 -32.33
CA ILE A 569 -52.57 -8.59 -31.18
C ILE A 569 -54.01 -8.32 -31.62
N LEU A 570 -54.21 -7.73 -32.81
CA LEU A 570 -55.53 -7.42 -33.33
C LEU A 570 -56.38 -8.69 -33.51
N SER A 571 -57.67 -8.54 -33.30
CA SER A 571 -58.68 -9.57 -33.50
C SER A 571 -58.85 -9.90 -34.99
N ARG A 572 -59.40 -11.09 -35.29
CA ARG A 572 -59.69 -11.47 -36.69
C ARG A 572 -60.64 -10.50 -37.39
N GLN A 573 -61.59 -9.91 -36.65
CA GLN A 573 -62.53 -8.93 -37.20
C GLN A 573 -61.80 -7.65 -37.64
N GLU A 574 -60.86 -7.17 -36.85
CA GLU A 574 -60.02 -6.01 -37.19
C GLU A 574 -59.12 -6.32 -38.40
N HIS A 575 -58.49 -7.51 -38.45
CA HIS A 575 -57.72 -7.92 -39.63
C HIS A 575 -58.56 -7.90 -40.92
N SER A 576 -59.80 -8.38 -40.87
CA SER A 576 -60.71 -8.32 -42.03
C SER A 576 -61.08 -6.88 -42.42
N GLN A 577 -61.31 -5.99 -41.45
CA GLN A 577 -61.56 -4.57 -41.73
C GLN A 577 -60.38 -3.89 -42.42
N TYR A 578 -59.15 -4.17 -41.96
CA TYR A 578 -57.95 -3.67 -42.61
C TYR A 578 -57.72 -4.29 -43.98
N ALA A 579 -58.10 -5.56 -44.20
CA ALA A 579 -58.04 -6.18 -45.52
C ALA A 579 -58.96 -5.48 -46.53
N GLU A 580 -60.22 -5.22 -46.16
CA GLU A 580 -61.16 -4.46 -47.01
C GLU A 580 -60.65 -3.03 -47.26
N ARG A 581 -60.07 -2.38 -46.25
CA ARG A 581 -59.50 -1.03 -46.40
C ARG A 581 -58.28 -1.05 -47.32
N GLY A 582 -57.40 -2.04 -47.17
CA GLY A 582 -56.23 -2.23 -48.03
C GLY A 582 -56.62 -2.46 -49.48
N GLU A 583 -57.60 -3.32 -49.73
CA GLU A 583 -58.09 -3.60 -51.07
C GLU A 583 -58.62 -2.30 -51.73
N ARG A 584 -59.39 -1.48 -51.01
CA ARG A 584 -59.88 -0.18 -51.56
C ARG A 584 -58.76 0.80 -51.88
N LEU A 585 -57.71 0.85 -51.06
CA LEU A 585 -56.62 1.81 -51.19
C LEU A 585 -55.61 1.40 -52.27
N PHE A 586 -55.34 0.11 -52.42
CA PHE A 586 -54.23 -0.39 -53.22
C PHE A 586 -54.67 -1.15 -54.50
N SER A 587 -55.92 -1.60 -54.60
CA SER A 587 -56.45 -2.25 -55.82
C SER A 587 -56.99 -1.25 -56.85
N GLY A 588 -57.17 0.02 -56.46
CA GLY A 588 -57.94 1.01 -57.22
C GLY A 588 -57.20 1.80 -58.31
N ASN A 589 -55.90 1.61 -58.53
CA ASN A 589 -55.12 2.42 -59.49
C ASN A 589 -54.60 1.62 -60.71
N VAL A 590 -55.46 0.77 -61.28
CA VAL A 590 -55.30 0.28 -62.66
C VAL A 590 -56.39 0.93 -63.53
N SER A 591 -56.35 2.26 -63.73
CA SER A 591 -56.92 2.96 -64.90
C SER A 591 -56.78 4.49 -64.81
N SER A 592 -56.27 5.10 -65.91
CA SER A 592 -56.19 6.54 -66.28
C SER A 592 -55.24 7.42 -65.43
N GLU A 593 -54.31 8.20 -65.99
CA GLU A 593 -54.38 8.98 -67.22
C GLU A 593 -53.09 8.90 -68.07
N CYS A 594 -53.27 8.61 -69.36
CA CYS A 594 -52.45 9.20 -70.43
C CYS A 594 -52.85 10.67 -70.58
N GLY A 595 -51.87 11.56 -70.63
CA GLY A 595 -51.98 12.98 -70.94
C GLY A 595 -50.61 13.63 -70.95
#